data_AF-A0AAU4P7R5-F1
#
_entry.id   AF-A0AAU4P7R5-F1
#
_cell.length_a   1.000
_cell.length_b   1.000
_cell.length_c   1.000
_cell.angle_alpha   90.00
_cell.angle_beta   90.00
_cell.angle_gamma   90.00
#
_symmetry.space_group_name_H-M   'P 1'
#
loop_
_entity.id
_entity.type
_entity.pdbx_description
1 polymer ?
#
loop_
_entity_poly.entity_id
_entity_poly.type
_entity_poly.pdbx_seq_one_letter_code
_entity_poly.pdbx_strand_id
1 'polypeptide(L)'
;MSTHDAPMSPPSRTPAGGPSRRGLLAGGGAAALAAAAVAGASPAQAAGPAAPGAPGRDRTARTAARTRDRAAGARKRTKIGMGYQTWFMPGVGQWQTPEAKPLLGHYSSLDEKVIKRHAEWLTWAGIDYLLLDWSNNLGGNWTNDTAAQIIKGTDALLSVYAKLKKRPQLTLLLGMDDGKAGTEHFLAQIEEVKKRIAKYPDLWLKHEGKPLLNVFTGANLKMPPDWNDDYFTLRWQGAFREIVLNPGGQWSWKDRVPFANGPEKVVADFRFGDAGLDGWKAQGPWRVDKVPTGPSFDNQVEVRCVSIRPTDGEQQAKGRLTSPPFRITEPVLSFNAIGTDMAAYDKLPSLDGRNAFLLSDAKTGEVLRHASPPGEPGGFHVRQWNVRELLGREVVFEIVNNNDFPANLGWCGVDRVFQQSAEQVAVVPASAGNHGPGSYDTWDADSREHGATYVSQFTGVFDWEPEFVQICAWNEFGAPDQFSTAASNDIEPTVVTRLKGKNSDGWGYYYLDLTRDLIDQYRAGAEFPDVKLDLRYP
;
A
#
# COMPACT_ATOMS: atom_id res chain seq x y z
N MET A 1 55.46 -58.02 -29.22
CA MET A 1 55.66 -57.59 -27.82
C MET A 1 54.55 -56.59 -27.53
N SER A 2 53.34 -57.07 -27.22
CA SER A 2 52.80 -57.33 -25.85
C SER A 2 52.48 -56.00 -25.14
N THR A 3 51.33 -55.73 -24.52
CA THR A 3 50.09 -56.47 -24.20
C THR A 3 49.11 -55.43 -23.60
N HIS A 4 47.82 -55.80 -23.52
CA HIS A 4 46.76 -55.18 -22.71
C HIS A 4 47.14 -54.89 -21.25
N ASP A 5 46.48 -53.90 -20.62
CA ASP A 5 45.56 -54.12 -19.46
C ASP A 5 45.01 -52.81 -18.86
N ALA A 6 43.71 -52.80 -18.56
CA ALA A 6 43.09 -52.01 -17.48
C ALA A 6 43.17 -52.87 -16.18
N PRO A 7 42.98 -52.38 -14.91
CA PRO A 7 41.71 -51.77 -14.47
C PRO A 7 41.71 -50.94 -13.14
N MET A 8 40.50 -50.50 -12.72
CA MET A 8 39.97 -50.36 -11.33
C MET A 8 40.40 -49.23 -10.36
N SER A 9 39.39 -48.52 -9.83
CA SER A 9 39.40 -47.70 -8.59
C SER A 9 38.87 -48.51 -7.38
N PRO A 10 38.60 -47.98 -6.15
CA PRO A 10 39.09 -46.84 -5.34
C PRO A 10 39.55 -47.36 -3.92
N PRO A 11 39.70 -46.63 -2.76
CA PRO A 11 38.71 -45.76 -2.09
C PRO A 11 39.22 -44.54 -1.26
N SER A 12 38.32 -43.56 -1.09
CA SER A 12 38.06 -42.67 0.08
C SER A 12 39.19 -42.25 1.04
N ARG A 13 39.33 -40.92 1.24
CA ARG A 13 38.96 -40.18 2.48
C ARG A 13 39.54 -38.75 2.44
N THR A 14 38.65 -37.76 2.50
CA THR A 14 38.88 -36.36 2.92
C THR A 14 39.68 -36.28 4.24
N PRO A 15 40.41 -35.19 4.58
CA PRO A 15 39.86 -33.82 4.61
C PRO A 15 40.87 -32.64 4.43
N ALA A 16 40.33 -31.43 4.59
CA ALA A 16 40.96 -30.23 5.15
C ALA A 16 41.51 -29.17 4.20
N GLY A 17 41.17 -27.92 4.53
CA GLY A 17 42.08 -26.80 4.41
C GLY A 17 41.71 -25.73 3.40
N GLY A 18 40.62 -24.99 3.66
CA GLY A 18 40.48 -23.65 3.09
C GLY A 18 41.23 -22.62 3.95
N PRO A 19 42.11 -21.80 3.37
CA PRO A 19 42.30 -20.41 3.77
C PRO A 19 41.45 -19.52 2.83
N SER A 20 41.20 -18.24 3.02
CA SER A 20 41.24 -17.29 4.12
C SER A 20 40.55 -16.04 3.57
N ARG A 21 40.02 -15.19 4.45
CA ARG A 21 39.28 -13.97 4.10
C ARG A 21 40.16 -12.92 3.39
N ARG A 22 39.66 -12.38 2.28
CA ARG A 22 39.68 -10.95 1.86
C ARG A 22 38.46 -10.81 0.93
N GLY A 23 37.38 -10.09 1.25
CA GLY A 23 37.31 -8.68 1.59
C GLY A 23 37.19 -7.86 0.30
N LEU A 24 35.97 -7.59 -0.19
CA LEU A 24 35.64 -6.39 -0.96
C LEU A 24 34.11 -6.19 -1.04
N LEU A 25 33.72 -4.92 -0.91
CA LEU A 25 32.37 -4.36 -0.99
C LEU A 25 31.83 -4.29 -2.43
N ALA A 26 30.51 -4.09 -2.52
CA ALA A 26 29.73 -3.44 -3.58
C ALA A 26 28.95 -4.31 -4.58
N GLY A 27 27.66 -3.96 -4.73
CA GLY A 27 26.91 -4.03 -5.99
C GLY A 27 26.02 -5.26 -6.20
N GLY A 28 24.84 -5.29 -5.57
CA GLY A 28 23.80 -6.29 -5.86
C GLY A 28 22.76 -5.76 -6.85
N GLY A 29 23.02 -5.90 -8.15
CA GLY A 29 22.03 -5.86 -9.22
C GLY A 29 21.59 -7.29 -9.58
N ALA A 30 20.28 -7.45 -9.74
CA ALA A 30 19.50 -8.60 -10.24
C ALA A 30 20.20 -9.92 -10.64
N ALA A 31 19.71 -11.04 -10.11
CA ALA A 31 19.43 -12.26 -10.89
C ALA A 31 18.55 -13.25 -10.12
N ALA A 32 17.53 -13.79 -10.80
CA ALA A 32 16.69 -14.87 -10.35
C ALA A 32 17.29 -16.25 -10.71
N LEU A 33 16.97 -17.23 -9.84
CA LEU A 33 16.75 -18.67 -10.07
C LEU A 33 17.91 -19.60 -10.47
N ALA A 34 18.15 -20.61 -9.60
CA ALA A 34 18.27 -22.02 -10.00
C ALA A 34 17.93 -22.96 -8.82
N ALA A 35 17.13 -23.99 -9.11
CA ALA A 35 16.51 -24.94 -8.20
C ALA A 35 17.19 -26.33 -8.18
N ALA A 36 16.94 -27.14 -7.12
CA ALA A 36 16.81 -28.62 -7.08
C ALA A 36 17.06 -29.14 -5.63
N ALA A 37 16.45 -30.17 -5.05
CA ALA A 37 15.34 -31.07 -5.39
C ALA A 37 15.04 -32.00 -4.17
N VAL A 38 13.74 -32.18 -3.86
CA VAL A 38 12.99 -33.42 -3.52
C VAL A 38 13.37 -34.30 -2.29
N ALA A 39 12.40 -34.43 -1.35
CA ALA A 39 11.70 -35.66 -0.90
C ALA A 39 10.94 -35.32 0.40
N GLY A 40 9.70 -35.70 0.72
CA GLY A 40 8.64 -36.49 0.11
C GLY A 40 7.66 -36.82 1.24
N ALA A 41 6.36 -36.49 1.10
CA ALA A 41 5.26 -37.11 1.87
C ALA A 41 3.90 -36.66 1.32
N SER A 42 3.03 -37.64 1.02
CA SER A 42 1.65 -37.51 0.54
C SER A 42 0.67 -36.99 1.62
N PRO A 43 -0.54 -36.54 1.25
CA PRO A 43 -1.27 -35.51 1.96
C PRO A 43 -2.23 -36.06 3.02
N ALA A 44 -2.19 -35.47 4.21
CA ALA A 44 -3.31 -35.53 5.13
C ALA A 44 -4.22 -34.33 4.84
N GLN A 45 -5.46 -34.62 4.42
CA GLN A 45 -6.54 -33.66 4.33
C GLN A 45 -6.76 -33.00 5.70
N ALA A 46 -6.42 -31.73 5.82
CA ALA A 46 -6.90 -30.87 6.89
C ALA A 46 -7.73 -29.76 6.24
N ALA A 47 -9.04 -29.78 6.48
CA ALA A 47 -9.93 -28.68 6.14
C ALA A 47 -9.41 -27.42 6.83
N GLY A 48 -9.02 -26.41 6.03
CA GLY A 48 -8.60 -25.11 6.55
C GLY A 48 -9.76 -24.41 7.27
N PRO A 49 -9.48 -23.62 8.32
CA PRO A 49 -10.50 -22.83 9.00
C PRO A 49 -11.02 -21.75 8.03
N ALA A 50 -12.32 -21.47 8.12
CA ALA A 50 -12.99 -20.43 7.36
C ALA A 50 -12.31 -19.06 7.55
N ALA A 51 -12.28 -18.28 6.46
CA ALA A 51 -11.79 -16.91 6.44
C ALA A 51 -12.36 -16.07 7.60
N PRO A 52 -11.55 -15.23 8.28
CA PRO A 52 -12.04 -14.33 9.30
C PRO A 52 -13.02 -13.33 8.65
N GLY A 53 -14.24 -13.30 9.19
CA GLY A 53 -15.33 -12.47 8.68
C GLY A 53 -15.00 -10.98 8.75
N ALA A 54 -15.44 -10.27 7.72
CA ALA A 54 -15.39 -8.82 7.59
C ALA A 54 -15.71 -8.09 8.92
N PRO A 55 -15.01 -6.99 9.25
CA PRO A 55 -15.28 -6.21 10.44
C PRO A 55 -16.71 -5.67 10.42
N GLY A 56 -17.60 -6.34 11.15
CA GLY A 56 -19.00 -5.95 11.29
C GLY A 56 -19.22 -4.52 11.84
N ARG A 57 -19.85 -3.68 11.02
CA ARG A 57 -20.99 -2.82 11.32
C ARG A 57 -20.98 -2.13 12.69
N ASP A 58 -20.53 -0.88 12.70
CA ASP A 58 -20.84 0.05 13.78
C ASP A 58 -22.22 0.71 13.55
N ARG A 59 -23.06 0.75 14.60
CA ARG A 59 -24.42 1.33 14.56
C ARG A 59 -24.41 2.86 14.61
N THR A 60 -23.23 3.49 14.71
CA THR A 60 -23.00 4.94 14.62
C THR A 60 -23.23 5.50 13.21
N ALA A 61 -23.19 4.65 12.17
CA ALA A 61 -23.42 5.02 10.76
C ALA A 61 -24.81 5.64 10.49
N ARG A 62 -25.84 5.33 11.29
CA ARG A 62 -27.19 5.94 11.13
C ARG A 62 -27.23 7.44 11.41
N THR A 63 -26.26 7.98 12.13
CA THR A 63 -26.16 9.42 12.40
C THR A 63 -25.42 10.16 11.28
N ALA A 64 -24.56 9.47 10.53
CA ALA A 64 -23.83 10.02 9.38
C ALA A 64 -24.74 10.24 8.14
N ALA A 65 -25.82 9.45 8.00
CA ALA A 65 -26.80 9.66 6.94
C ALA A 65 -27.51 11.02 7.02
N ARG A 66 -27.62 11.60 8.23
CA ARG A 66 -28.24 12.93 8.44
C ARG A 66 -27.30 14.11 8.18
N THR A 67 -26.00 13.87 8.02
CA THR A 67 -25.00 14.93 7.76
C THR A 67 -24.58 15.03 6.30
N ARG A 68 -24.95 14.07 5.42
CA ARG A 68 -24.70 14.15 3.97
C ARG A 68 -25.32 15.40 3.34
N ASP A 69 -26.49 15.82 3.81
CA ASP A 69 -27.22 16.97 3.23
C ASP A 69 -26.84 18.35 3.79
N ARG A 70 -26.12 18.43 4.91
CA ARG A 70 -25.83 19.73 5.56
C ARG A 70 -24.42 20.30 5.29
N ALA A 71 -23.57 19.58 4.58
CA ALA A 71 -22.24 20.04 4.18
C ALA A 71 -22.01 19.98 2.65
N ALA A 72 -23.08 20.05 1.86
CA ALA A 72 -23.02 20.11 0.39
C ALA A 72 -22.56 21.48 -0.15
N GLY A 73 -21.63 22.14 0.54
CA GLY A 73 -20.83 23.21 -0.04
C GLY A 73 -19.75 22.59 -0.92
N ALA A 74 -19.91 22.70 -2.24
CA ALA A 74 -18.91 22.48 -3.29
C ALA A 74 -17.77 21.48 -2.97
N ARG A 75 -18.11 20.24 -2.56
CA ARG A 75 -17.10 19.18 -2.44
C ARG A 75 -16.54 18.89 -3.83
N LYS A 76 -15.21 18.92 -3.97
CA LYS A 76 -14.55 18.46 -5.19
C LYS A 76 -14.93 17.00 -5.39
N ARG A 77 -15.39 16.67 -6.60
CA ARG A 77 -15.65 15.28 -6.97
C ARG A 77 -14.35 14.49 -6.91
N THR A 78 -14.35 13.37 -6.19
CA THR A 78 -13.24 12.41 -6.15
C THR A 78 -12.80 12.02 -7.55
N LYS A 79 -11.49 12.00 -7.75
CA LYS A 79 -10.83 11.57 -8.98
C LYS A 79 -10.39 10.13 -8.81
N ILE A 80 -10.90 9.24 -9.67
CA ILE A 80 -10.60 7.81 -9.58
C ILE A 80 -9.65 7.46 -10.70
N GLY A 81 -8.48 6.94 -10.35
CA GLY A 81 -7.40 6.66 -11.29
C GLY A 81 -6.94 5.22 -11.29
N MET A 82 -6.16 4.90 -12.31
CA MET A 82 -5.62 3.57 -12.57
C MET A 82 -4.10 3.64 -12.76
N GLY A 83 -3.36 2.76 -12.09
CA GLY A 83 -1.94 2.56 -12.35
C GLY A 83 -1.79 1.93 -13.73
N TYR A 84 -1.00 2.53 -14.60
CA TYR A 84 -0.96 2.13 -16.00
C TYR A 84 0.48 2.01 -16.50
N GLN A 85 0.83 0.81 -16.91
CA GLN A 85 2.14 0.45 -17.44
C GLN A 85 2.19 0.69 -18.96
N THR A 86 3.24 1.35 -19.43
CA THR A 86 3.43 1.72 -20.85
C THR A 86 4.50 0.90 -21.58
N TRP A 87 4.94 -0.21 -20.97
CA TRP A 87 6.23 -0.84 -21.27
C TRP A 87 6.19 -2.28 -21.77
N PHE A 88 5.02 -2.87 -22.01
CA PHE A 88 4.93 -4.20 -22.63
C PHE A 88 5.22 -4.08 -24.13
N MET A 89 6.45 -4.34 -24.57
CA MET A 89 6.86 -4.24 -25.98
C MET A 89 8.09 -5.11 -26.29
N PRO A 90 8.48 -5.33 -27.56
CA PRO A 90 9.69 -6.08 -27.84
C PRO A 90 10.92 -5.44 -27.16
N GLY A 91 11.60 -6.22 -26.30
CA GLY A 91 12.80 -5.80 -25.57
C GLY A 91 12.59 -5.36 -24.11
N VAL A 92 11.39 -4.94 -23.72
CA VAL A 92 11.05 -4.48 -22.34
C VAL A 92 9.65 -4.99 -21.98
N GLY A 93 9.42 -5.46 -20.74
CA GLY A 93 8.08 -5.95 -20.34
C GLY A 93 7.62 -7.14 -21.19
N GLN A 94 8.48 -8.14 -21.38
CA GLN A 94 8.16 -9.28 -22.26
C GLN A 94 7.10 -10.20 -21.62
N TRP A 95 6.20 -10.73 -22.46
CA TRP A 95 5.14 -11.69 -22.13
C TRP A 95 5.65 -13.11 -21.84
N GLN A 96 6.70 -13.25 -21.01
CA GLN A 96 7.36 -14.54 -20.80
C GLN A 96 6.59 -15.44 -19.82
N THR A 97 6.01 -14.86 -18.77
CA THR A 97 5.32 -15.61 -17.71
C THR A 97 4.01 -14.93 -17.24
N PRO A 98 3.12 -14.49 -18.15
CA PRO A 98 1.85 -13.93 -17.71
C PRO A 98 0.98 -15.05 -17.09
N GLU A 99 0.37 -14.74 -15.96
CA GLU A 99 -0.55 -15.60 -15.22
C GLU A 99 -1.88 -15.82 -15.95
N ALA A 100 -2.29 -14.85 -16.77
CA ALA A 100 -3.42 -14.93 -17.68
C ALA A 100 -3.08 -14.26 -19.01
N LYS A 101 -3.74 -14.70 -20.10
CA LYS A 101 -3.54 -14.09 -21.43
C LYS A 101 -4.44 -12.86 -21.57
N PRO A 102 -3.92 -11.65 -21.86
CA PRO A 102 -4.77 -10.50 -22.16
C PRO A 102 -5.71 -10.78 -23.33
N LEU A 103 -6.91 -10.20 -23.29
CA LEU A 103 -7.91 -10.40 -24.33
C LEU A 103 -7.43 -9.87 -25.70
N LEU A 104 -6.58 -8.84 -25.70
CA LEU A 104 -5.95 -8.28 -26.91
C LEU A 104 -4.72 -9.07 -27.36
N GLY A 105 -4.38 -10.16 -26.68
CA GLY A 105 -3.19 -10.97 -26.92
C GLY A 105 -1.92 -10.35 -26.34
N HIS A 106 -0.76 -10.90 -26.70
CA HIS A 106 0.54 -10.39 -26.29
C HIS A 106 0.90 -9.19 -27.18
N TYR A 107 0.30 -8.04 -26.86
CA TYR A 107 0.40 -6.84 -27.67
C TYR A 107 1.68 -6.04 -27.39
N SER A 108 1.88 -5.00 -28.20
CA SER A 108 2.83 -3.93 -27.92
C SER A 108 2.11 -2.71 -27.35
N SER A 109 2.66 -2.10 -26.31
CA SER A 109 2.18 -0.86 -25.71
C SER A 109 2.36 0.35 -26.66
N LEU A 110 3.02 0.15 -27.79
CA LEU A 110 3.13 1.13 -28.88
C LEU A 110 1.98 1.02 -29.91
N ASP A 111 1.15 -0.02 -29.84
CA ASP A 111 0.07 -0.23 -30.80
C ASP A 111 -1.08 0.76 -30.54
N GLU A 112 -1.32 1.68 -31.47
CA GLU A 112 -2.39 2.67 -31.37
C GLU A 112 -3.77 2.05 -31.17
N LYS A 113 -4.04 0.86 -31.73
CA LYS A 113 -5.33 0.18 -31.59
C LYS A 113 -5.54 -0.31 -30.16
N VAL A 114 -4.47 -0.79 -29.52
CA VAL A 114 -4.49 -1.25 -28.14
C VAL A 114 -4.66 -0.07 -27.20
N ILE A 115 -3.87 0.99 -27.38
CA ILE A 115 -3.99 2.23 -26.58
C ILE A 115 -5.41 2.79 -26.67
N LYS A 116 -5.99 2.84 -27.88
CA LYS A 116 -7.37 3.30 -28.07
C LYS A 116 -8.37 2.40 -27.36
N ARG A 117 -8.22 1.08 -27.46
CA ARG A 117 -9.13 0.13 -26.80
C ARG A 117 -9.04 0.23 -25.28
N HIS A 118 -7.85 0.38 -24.71
CA HIS A 118 -7.69 0.62 -23.28
C HIS A 118 -8.36 1.93 -22.87
N ALA A 119 -8.19 3.01 -23.63
CA ALA A 119 -8.86 4.28 -23.35
C ALA A 119 -10.40 4.13 -23.37
N GLU A 120 -10.94 3.35 -24.31
CA GLU A 120 -12.38 3.03 -24.37
C GLU A 120 -12.85 2.28 -23.12
N TRP A 121 -12.14 1.22 -22.71
CA TRP A 121 -12.48 0.42 -21.53
C TRP A 121 -12.36 1.20 -20.23
N LEU A 122 -11.27 1.94 -20.05
CA LEU A 122 -11.03 2.74 -18.84
C LEU A 122 -12.03 3.90 -18.74
N THR A 123 -12.35 4.57 -19.86
CA THR A 123 -13.43 5.59 -19.89
C THR A 123 -14.78 4.97 -19.56
N TRP A 124 -15.07 3.77 -20.09
CA TRP A 124 -16.32 3.06 -19.84
C TRP A 124 -16.46 2.64 -18.37
N ALA A 125 -15.38 2.21 -17.73
CA ALA A 125 -15.35 1.91 -16.29
C ALA A 125 -15.42 3.17 -15.41
N GLY A 126 -15.36 4.36 -16.02
CA GLY A 126 -15.46 5.62 -15.31
C GLY A 126 -14.12 6.10 -14.73
N ILE A 127 -12.98 5.59 -15.17
CA ILE A 127 -11.66 6.07 -14.74
C ILE A 127 -11.45 7.52 -15.21
N ASP A 128 -11.09 8.39 -14.28
CA ASP A 128 -10.87 9.82 -14.50
C ASP A 128 -9.42 10.13 -14.91
N TYR A 129 -8.44 9.36 -14.43
CA TYR A 129 -7.03 9.57 -14.76
C TYR A 129 -6.19 8.29 -14.77
N LEU A 130 -5.04 8.33 -15.44
CA LEU A 130 -4.01 7.29 -15.40
C LEU A 130 -2.76 7.81 -14.71
N LEU A 131 -2.20 7.00 -13.81
CA LEU A 131 -0.88 7.18 -13.24
C LEU A 131 0.10 6.34 -14.06
N LEU A 132 0.82 6.99 -14.98
CA LEU A 132 1.74 6.30 -15.88
C LEU A 132 3.04 5.97 -15.13
N ASP A 133 3.43 4.70 -15.12
CA ASP A 133 4.61 4.25 -14.39
C ASP A 133 5.91 4.62 -15.13
N TRP A 134 6.67 5.54 -14.53
CA TRP A 134 8.03 5.94 -14.91
C TRP A 134 9.03 5.61 -13.80
N SER A 135 8.62 4.87 -12.77
CA SER A 135 9.39 4.68 -11.54
C SER A 135 10.61 3.78 -11.72
N ASN A 136 10.64 2.95 -12.76
CA ASN A 136 11.67 1.92 -12.97
C ASN A 136 13.07 2.45 -13.34
N ASN A 137 13.31 3.74 -13.15
CA ASN A 137 14.61 4.40 -13.18
C ASN A 137 15.26 4.56 -11.79
N LEU A 138 14.75 3.91 -10.72
CA LEU A 138 15.25 4.02 -9.33
C LEU A 138 16.77 3.78 -9.10
N GLY A 139 17.53 3.36 -10.12
CA GLY A 139 18.97 3.11 -10.10
C GLY A 139 19.81 4.05 -10.99
N GLY A 140 19.36 5.30 -11.18
CA GLY A 140 20.29 6.39 -11.46
C GLY A 140 20.50 6.79 -12.92
N ASN A 141 19.69 6.28 -13.86
CA ASN A 141 19.71 6.86 -15.20
C ASN A 141 18.39 6.73 -15.95
N TRP A 142 17.59 7.80 -15.97
CA TRP A 142 16.39 7.90 -16.80
C TRP A 142 16.70 7.87 -18.32
N THR A 143 17.97 7.94 -18.71
CA THR A 143 18.41 7.78 -20.11
C THR A 143 18.82 6.35 -20.46
N ASN A 144 18.61 5.36 -19.57
CA ASN A 144 18.86 3.97 -19.91
C ASN A 144 17.81 3.45 -20.93
N ASP A 145 18.09 2.31 -21.57
CA ASP A 145 17.23 1.76 -22.62
C ASP A 145 15.81 1.45 -22.12
N THR A 146 15.67 0.93 -20.90
CA THR A 146 14.35 0.64 -20.30
C THR A 146 13.52 1.91 -20.14
N ALA A 147 14.11 2.95 -19.56
CA ALA A 147 13.47 4.26 -19.39
C ALA A 147 13.13 4.90 -20.73
N ALA A 148 14.02 4.81 -21.72
CA ALA A 148 13.74 5.28 -23.07
C ALA A 148 12.52 4.58 -23.71
N GLN A 149 12.34 3.27 -23.49
CA GLN A 149 11.16 2.54 -23.98
C GLN A 149 9.87 2.92 -23.24
N ILE A 150 9.93 3.09 -21.91
CA ILE A 150 8.79 3.60 -21.11
C ILE A 150 8.35 4.98 -21.63
N ILE A 151 9.32 5.88 -21.83
CA ILE A 151 9.09 7.22 -22.35
C ILE A 151 8.48 7.15 -23.76
N LYS A 152 8.99 6.26 -24.62
CA LYS A 152 8.44 6.03 -25.97
C LYS A 152 7.00 5.51 -25.92
N GLY A 153 6.69 4.59 -25.01
CA GLY A 153 5.33 4.11 -24.75
C GLY A 153 4.39 5.24 -24.33
N THR A 154 4.88 6.13 -23.46
CA THR A 154 4.16 7.34 -23.04
C THR A 154 3.95 8.30 -24.20
N ASP A 155 4.95 8.53 -25.06
CA ASP A 155 4.83 9.41 -26.23
C ASP A 155 3.81 8.87 -27.24
N ALA A 156 3.76 7.54 -27.44
CA ALA A 156 2.72 6.88 -28.24
C ALA A 156 1.33 7.08 -27.63
N LEU A 157 1.20 6.89 -26.31
CA LEU A 157 -0.03 7.12 -25.58
C LEU A 157 -0.52 8.56 -25.73
N LEU A 158 0.36 9.56 -25.52
CA LEU A 158 0.03 10.98 -25.68
C LEU A 158 -0.47 11.30 -27.10
N SER A 159 0.19 10.76 -28.13
CA SER A 159 -0.20 10.94 -29.54
C SER A 159 -1.60 10.41 -29.83
N VAL A 160 -1.94 9.22 -29.32
CA VAL A 160 -3.27 8.63 -29.48
C VAL A 160 -4.29 9.41 -28.64
N TYR A 161 -3.99 9.66 -27.37
CA TYR A 161 -4.89 10.34 -26.44
C TYR A 161 -5.27 11.71 -26.97
N ALA A 162 -4.34 12.50 -27.50
CA ALA A 162 -4.60 13.80 -28.09
C ALA A 162 -5.73 13.79 -29.16
N LYS A 163 -5.90 12.68 -29.88
CA LYS A 163 -6.93 12.49 -30.92
C LYS A 163 -8.31 12.07 -30.37
N LEU A 164 -8.41 11.61 -29.12
CA LEU A 164 -9.64 11.07 -28.52
C LEU A 164 -10.48 12.13 -27.82
N LYS A 165 -11.78 12.23 -28.07
CA LYS A 165 -12.64 13.23 -27.39
C LYS A 165 -12.95 12.90 -25.92
N LYS A 166 -13.06 11.61 -25.60
CA LYS A 166 -13.30 11.11 -24.24
C LYS A 166 -12.16 10.16 -23.88
N ARG A 167 -11.49 10.45 -22.77
CA ARG A 167 -10.29 9.78 -22.31
C ARG A 167 -10.02 10.18 -20.86
N PRO A 168 -9.38 9.31 -20.05
CA PRO A 168 -8.82 9.73 -18.77
C PRO A 168 -7.75 10.82 -18.96
N GLN A 169 -7.56 11.66 -17.94
CA GLN A 169 -6.39 12.54 -17.83
C GLN A 169 -5.15 11.75 -17.42
N LEU A 170 -3.98 12.38 -17.43
CA LEU A 170 -2.70 11.72 -17.19
C LEU A 170 -1.92 12.39 -16.05
N THR A 171 -1.23 11.59 -15.26
CA THR A 171 -0.14 11.98 -14.35
C THR A 171 0.97 10.92 -14.44
N LEU A 172 2.14 11.21 -13.90
CA LEU A 172 3.29 10.29 -13.89
C LEU A 172 3.62 9.86 -12.47
N LEU A 173 4.05 8.61 -12.32
CA LEU A 173 4.81 8.13 -11.17
C LEU A 173 6.29 8.13 -11.54
N LEU A 174 6.99 9.21 -11.21
CA LEU A 174 8.40 9.39 -11.56
C LEU A 174 9.30 8.70 -10.54
N GLY A 175 10.33 7.98 -10.96
CA GLY A 175 11.33 7.46 -10.02
C GLY A 175 12.46 8.47 -9.80
N MET A 176 13.13 8.33 -8.66
CA MET A 176 14.24 9.19 -8.27
C MET A 176 15.58 8.69 -8.80
N ASP A 177 16.52 9.62 -8.95
CA ASP A 177 17.89 9.35 -9.38
C ASP A 177 18.70 8.75 -8.23
N ASP A 178 18.91 7.42 -8.24
CA ASP A 178 19.52 6.66 -7.14
C ASP A 178 18.88 6.98 -5.77
N GLY A 179 17.55 7.09 -5.77
CA GLY A 179 16.77 7.42 -4.57
C GLY A 179 16.91 8.88 -4.12
N LYS A 180 17.46 9.77 -4.94
CA LYS A 180 17.63 11.20 -4.63
C LYS A 180 16.82 12.08 -5.58
N ALA A 181 16.16 13.08 -5.00
CA ALA A 181 15.55 14.17 -5.74
C ALA A 181 16.49 15.37 -5.84
N GLY A 182 16.26 16.25 -6.81
CA GLY A 182 17.01 17.49 -7.00
C GLY A 182 18.43 17.34 -7.59
N THR A 183 18.85 16.14 -7.96
CA THR A 183 20.11 15.93 -8.69
C THR A 183 20.01 16.47 -10.13
N GLU A 184 21.14 16.66 -10.80
CA GLU A 184 21.16 17.12 -12.20
C GLU A 184 20.36 16.19 -13.13
N HIS A 185 20.54 14.86 -13.00
CA HIS A 185 19.80 13.89 -13.81
C HIS A 185 18.30 13.92 -13.50
N PHE A 186 17.91 13.99 -12.23
CA PHE A 186 16.52 14.11 -11.84
C PHE A 186 15.87 15.39 -12.40
N LEU A 187 16.55 16.53 -12.29
CA LEU A 187 16.06 17.80 -12.84
C LEU A 187 15.95 17.76 -14.37
N ALA A 188 16.90 17.13 -15.06
CA ALA A 188 16.80 16.93 -16.50
C ALA A 188 15.58 16.08 -16.89
N GLN A 189 15.25 15.05 -16.10
CA GLN A 189 14.04 14.25 -16.28
C GLN A 189 12.77 15.08 -16.06
N ILE A 190 12.75 15.93 -15.02
CA ILE A 190 11.65 16.86 -14.76
C ILE A 190 11.40 17.78 -15.96
N GLU A 191 12.45 18.31 -16.59
CA GLU A 191 12.31 19.14 -17.79
C GLU A 191 11.75 18.36 -18.98
N GLU A 192 12.09 17.07 -19.14
CA GLU A 192 11.48 16.20 -20.15
C GLU A 192 9.98 15.96 -19.91
N VAL A 193 9.56 15.90 -18.66
CA VAL A 193 8.13 15.86 -18.30
C VAL A 193 7.45 17.18 -18.66
N LYS A 194 8.03 18.33 -18.27
CA LYS A 194 7.49 19.67 -18.57
C LYS A 194 7.31 19.88 -20.09
N LYS A 195 8.26 19.43 -20.92
CA LYS A 195 8.15 19.49 -22.39
C LYS A 195 6.92 18.74 -22.92
N ARG A 196 6.65 17.54 -22.39
CA ARG A 196 5.47 16.73 -22.76
C ARG A 196 4.17 17.37 -22.31
N ILE A 197 4.17 17.99 -21.13
CA ILE A 197 3.03 18.76 -20.63
C ILE A 197 2.75 19.97 -21.51
N ALA A 198 3.77 20.76 -21.83
CA ALA A 198 3.64 21.91 -22.71
C ALA A 198 3.13 21.54 -24.11
N LYS A 199 3.51 20.36 -24.63
CA LYS A 199 3.04 19.86 -25.94
C LYS A 199 1.57 19.42 -25.93
N TYR A 200 1.08 18.89 -24.81
CA TYR A 200 -0.28 18.34 -24.69
C TYR A 200 -0.99 18.82 -23.41
N PRO A 201 -1.18 20.14 -23.20
CA PRO A 201 -1.56 20.69 -21.89
C PRO A 201 -2.91 20.19 -21.36
N ASP A 202 -3.84 19.85 -22.25
CA ASP A 202 -5.18 19.38 -21.89
C ASP A 202 -5.24 17.90 -21.48
N LEU A 203 -4.15 17.15 -21.66
CA LEU A 203 -4.10 15.73 -21.26
C LEU A 203 -3.81 15.57 -19.77
N TRP A 204 -3.16 16.54 -19.13
CA TRP A 204 -2.59 16.35 -17.81
C TRP A 204 -3.58 16.72 -16.71
N LEU A 205 -3.64 15.84 -15.72
CA LEU A 205 -4.43 16.02 -14.52
C LEU A 205 -3.88 17.21 -13.73
N LYS A 206 -4.76 18.12 -13.31
CA LYS A 206 -4.41 19.25 -12.46
C LYS A 206 -4.91 19.03 -11.05
N HIS A 207 -4.06 19.38 -10.08
CA HIS A 207 -4.40 19.50 -8.66
C HIS A 207 -3.92 20.86 -8.18
N GLU A 208 -4.69 21.52 -7.30
CA GLU A 208 -4.35 22.87 -6.78
C GLU A 208 -3.98 23.92 -7.88
N GLY A 209 -4.52 23.75 -9.09
CA GLY A 209 -4.29 24.64 -10.24
C GLY A 209 -3.05 24.30 -11.08
N LYS A 210 -2.21 23.35 -10.66
CA LYS A 210 -0.97 22.93 -11.35
C LYS A 210 -1.07 21.48 -11.85
N PRO A 211 -0.29 21.06 -12.85
CA PRO A 211 -0.15 19.64 -13.18
C PRO A 211 0.26 18.83 -11.95
N LEU A 212 -0.40 17.70 -11.71
CA LEU A 212 -0.02 16.75 -10.67
C LEU A 212 1.21 15.97 -11.14
N LEU A 213 2.18 15.76 -10.24
CA LEU A 213 3.31 14.86 -10.44
C LEU A 213 3.48 14.00 -9.19
N ASN A 214 3.45 12.68 -9.36
CA ASN A 214 3.78 11.74 -8.31
C ASN A 214 5.26 11.35 -8.43
N VAL A 215 5.97 11.29 -7.31
CA VAL A 215 7.38 10.85 -7.28
C VAL A 215 7.52 9.68 -6.33
N PHE A 216 7.97 8.55 -6.85
CA PHE A 216 8.09 7.29 -6.12
C PHE A 216 9.30 7.31 -5.21
N THR A 217 9.06 7.07 -3.92
CA THR A 217 10.06 7.04 -2.85
C THR A 217 10.51 5.63 -2.50
N GLY A 218 9.87 4.61 -3.05
CA GLY A 218 10.14 3.21 -2.71
C GLY A 218 9.69 2.86 -1.29
N ALA A 219 10.36 1.86 -0.70
CA ALA A 219 9.96 1.24 0.56
C ALA A 219 10.94 1.45 1.71
N ASN A 220 12.02 2.20 1.51
CA ASN A 220 13.10 2.32 2.50
C ASN A 220 13.34 3.77 2.95
N LEU A 221 12.48 4.72 2.57
CA LEU A 221 12.64 6.12 2.93
C LEU A 221 12.01 6.45 4.29
N LYS A 222 12.83 7.00 5.19
CA LYS A 222 12.41 7.43 6.55
C LYS A 222 11.62 8.74 6.58
N MET A 223 11.80 9.58 5.58
CA MET A 223 11.05 10.82 5.33
C MET A 223 11.07 11.07 3.81
N PRO A 224 10.06 11.74 3.25
CA PRO A 224 10.13 12.21 1.88
C PRO A 224 11.29 13.20 1.72
N PRO A 225 11.95 13.27 0.54
CA PRO A 225 12.97 14.27 0.27
C PRO A 225 12.43 15.70 0.43
N ASP A 226 13.29 16.60 0.92
CA ASP A 226 13.04 18.04 0.94
C ASP A 226 13.36 18.65 -0.43
N TRP A 227 12.51 18.35 -1.40
CA TRP A 227 12.58 18.90 -2.76
C TRP A 227 11.18 19.22 -3.26
N ASN A 228 11.05 20.30 -4.04
CA ASN A 228 9.81 20.72 -4.66
C ASN A 228 10.08 21.44 -5.99
N ASP A 229 9.04 21.62 -6.81
CA ASP A 229 9.06 22.37 -8.06
C ASP A 229 7.80 23.23 -8.20
N ASP A 230 7.96 24.52 -8.50
CA ASP A 230 6.85 25.47 -8.57
C ASP A 230 5.89 25.21 -9.73
N TYR A 231 6.29 24.47 -10.76
CA TYR A 231 5.44 24.11 -11.89
C TYR A 231 4.40 23.07 -11.52
N PHE A 232 4.71 22.18 -10.58
CA PHE A 232 3.88 21.03 -10.24
C PHE A 232 3.16 21.21 -8.90
N THR A 233 2.05 20.48 -8.76
CA THR A 233 1.62 20.01 -7.44
C THR A 233 2.26 18.66 -7.23
N LEU A 234 3.29 18.61 -6.38
CA LEU A 234 4.05 17.39 -6.14
C LEU A 234 3.40 16.54 -5.04
N ARG A 235 3.36 15.23 -5.27
CA ARG A 235 3.03 14.25 -4.23
C ARG A 235 4.07 13.14 -4.20
N TRP A 236 4.69 12.97 -3.04
CA TRP A 236 5.53 11.82 -2.77
C TRP A 236 4.66 10.58 -2.63
N GLN A 237 5.08 9.48 -3.25
CA GLN A 237 4.36 8.22 -3.24
C GLN A 237 5.28 7.09 -2.77
N GLY A 238 4.96 6.51 -1.62
CA GLY A 238 5.66 5.37 -1.05
C GLY A 238 5.09 4.03 -1.49
N ALA A 239 5.69 2.96 -0.96
CA ALA A 239 5.20 1.59 -1.09
C ALA A 239 4.01 1.34 -0.13
N PHE A 240 3.89 0.11 0.38
CA PHE A 240 2.84 -0.29 1.31
C PHE A 240 2.88 0.51 2.61
N ARG A 241 1.85 1.31 2.88
CA ARG A 241 1.80 2.15 4.08
C ARG A 241 1.81 1.32 5.37
N GLU A 242 1.15 0.17 5.35
CA GLU A 242 1.05 -0.73 6.49
C GLU A 242 2.41 -1.29 6.93
N ILE A 243 3.28 -1.58 5.97
CA ILE A 243 4.50 -2.37 6.14
C ILE A 243 5.71 -1.46 6.40
N VAL A 244 5.79 -0.35 5.65
CA VAL A 244 6.95 0.55 5.66
C VAL A 244 6.74 1.77 6.57
N LEU A 245 5.50 2.00 7.03
CA LEU A 245 5.08 3.23 7.70
C LEU A 245 5.45 4.46 6.87
N ASN A 246 4.72 4.71 5.79
CA ASN A 246 4.96 5.86 4.90
C ASN A 246 4.89 7.18 5.68
N PRO A 247 6.03 7.87 5.92
CA PRO A 247 6.06 9.04 6.78
C PRO A 247 5.81 10.32 5.97
N GLY A 248 5.21 11.33 6.60
CA GLY A 248 5.07 12.66 6.00
C GLY A 248 3.92 12.76 5.01
N GLY A 249 2.90 11.89 5.12
CA GLY A 249 1.68 11.99 4.35
C GLY A 249 1.80 11.54 2.89
N GLN A 250 2.81 10.74 2.59
CA GLN A 250 3.00 10.20 1.25
C GLN A 250 1.77 9.40 0.82
N TRP A 251 1.43 9.52 -0.46
CA TRP A 251 0.48 8.60 -1.07
C TRP A 251 1.08 7.19 -1.09
N SER A 252 0.24 6.17 -1.18
CA SER A 252 0.69 4.79 -1.33
C SER A 252 0.48 4.33 -2.77
N TRP A 253 1.42 3.52 -3.27
CA TRP A 253 1.23 2.78 -4.52
C TRP A 253 0.18 1.68 -4.38
N LYS A 254 0.27 0.91 -3.28
CA LYS A 254 -0.65 -0.18 -2.92
C LYS A 254 -0.71 -0.31 -1.42
N ASP A 255 -1.88 -0.64 -0.88
CA ASP A 255 -2.07 -0.97 0.52
C ASP A 255 -2.90 -2.26 0.64
N ARG A 256 -2.68 -3.04 1.69
CA ARG A 256 -3.48 -4.24 1.97
C ARG A 256 -4.79 -3.92 2.67
N VAL A 257 -4.86 -2.74 3.29
CA VAL A 257 -6.04 -2.17 3.92
C VAL A 257 -6.19 -0.76 3.39
N PRO A 258 -7.41 -0.30 3.06
CA PRO A 258 -7.58 1.01 2.45
C PRO A 258 -7.32 2.12 3.49
N PHE A 259 -6.13 2.70 3.45
CA PHE A 259 -5.75 3.83 4.28
C PHE A 259 -6.01 5.16 3.59
N ALA A 260 -6.46 6.15 4.37
CA ALA A 260 -6.46 7.54 3.95
C ALA A 260 -5.04 8.09 4.04
N ASN A 261 -4.49 8.56 2.92
CA ASN A 261 -3.16 9.16 2.78
C ASN A 261 -3.27 10.66 2.45
N GLY A 262 -2.23 11.40 2.77
CA GLY A 262 -2.13 12.82 2.43
C GLY A 262 -1.44 13.64 3.53
N PRO A 263 -1.25 14.95 3.31
CA PRO A 263 -0.59 15.85 4.23
C PRO A 263 -0.97 15.65 5.70
N GLU A 264 0.06 15.55 6.54
CA GLU A 264 -0.07 15.28 7.97
C GLU A 264 0.14 16.55 8.81
N LYS A 265 -0.60 16.64 9.91
CA LYS A 265 -0.42 17.61 10.99
C LYS A 265 -0.11 16.87 12.28
N VAL A 266 1.15 16.94 12.70
CA VAL A 266 1.64 16.28 13.93
C VAL A 266 0.87 16.80 15.15
N VAL A 267 0.34 15.89 15.95
CA VAL A 267 -0.17 16.19 17.31
C VAL A 267 0.92 15.90 18.34
N ALA A 268 1.59 14.75 18.22
CA ALA A 268 2.76 14.38 19.00
C ALA A 268 3.67 13.47 18.19
N ASP A 269 4.99 13.59 18.35
CA ASP A 269 5.99 12.74 17.69
C ASP A 269 7.08 12.35 18.69
N PHE A 270 7.12 11.07 19.05
CA PHE A 270 8.05 10.50 20.04
C PHE A 270 9.30 9.91 19.38
N ARG A 271 9.45 10.04 18.05
CA ARG A 271 10.55 9.41 17.29
C ARG A 271 11.87 10.15 17.40
N PHE A 272 11.84 11.46 17.65
CA PHE A 272 13.02 12.35 17.54
C PHE A 272 13.33 13.10 18.85
N GLY A 273 14.62 13.37 19.13
CA GLY A 273 15.11 14.21 20.24
C GLY A 273 15.08 13.56 21.63
N ASP A 274 15.44 14.29 22.69
CA ASP A 274 15.25 13.84 24.09
C ASP A 274 13.78 13.91 24.53
N ALA A 275 12.84 13.70 23.59
CA ALA A 275 11.40 13.86 23.77
C ALA A 275 10.96 13.25 25.09
N GLY A 276 10.65 14.14 26.04
CA GLY A 276 9.95 13.77 27.25
C GLY A 276 8.49 13.52 26.87
N LEU A 277 7.61 13.58 27.86
CA LEU A 277 6.19 13.45 27.62
C LEU A 277 5.55 14.76 27.12
N ASP A 278 6.29 15.84 26.91
CA ASP A 278 5.85 17.09 26.25
C ASP A 278 4.46 17.60 26.68
N GLY A 279 4.25 17.71 28.00
CA GLY A 279 2.98 18.18 28.58
C GLY A 279 1.89 17.11 28.66
N TRP A 280 2.12 15.90 28.17
CA TRP A 280 1.26 14.76 28.43
C TRP A 280 1.31 14.37 29.91
N LYS A 281 0.14 14.00 30.44
CA LYS A 281 -0.02 13.58 31.82
C LYS A 281 0.13 12.07 31.90
N ALA A 282 1.19 11.61 32.56
CA ALA A 282 1.41 10.20 32.84
C ALA A 282 0.85 9.81 34.21
N GLN A 283 0.07 8.74 34.22
CA GLN A 283 -0.23 7.92 35.38
C GLN A 283 0.45 6.57 35.14
N GLY A 284 1.43 6.21 35.98
CA GLY A 284 2.28 5.04 35.78
C GLY A 284 3.61 5.34 35.07
N PRO A 285 4.50 4.35 34.95
CA PRO A 285 5.89 4.51 34.49
C PRO A 285 6.04 4.61 32.96
N TRP A 286 5.32 5.53 32.33
CA TRP A 286 5.44 5.81 30.90
C TRP A 286 6.80 6.40 30.56
N ARG A 287 7.39 5.92 29.46
CA ARG A 287 8.70 6.38 28.97
C ARG A 287 8.81 6.22 27.46
N VAL A 288 9.76 6.94 26.88
CA VAL A 288 10.10 6.84 25.45
C VAL A 288 11.31 5.93 25.31
N ASP A 289 11.11 4.76 24.71
CA ASP A 289 12.15 3.77 24.49
C ASP A 289 12.29 3.40 23.02
N LYS A 290 13.46 2.84 22.68
CA LYS A 290 13.71 2.21 21.39
C LYS A 290 13.09 0.82 21.36
N VAL A 291 12.29 0.55 20.35
CA VAL A 291 11.70 -0.75 20.09
C VAL A 291 12.18 -1.26 18.73
N PRO A 292 12.86 -2.42 18.68
CA PRO A 292 13.12 -3.09 17.41
C PRO A 292 11.78 -3.54 16.85
N THR A 293 11.49 -3.15 15.61
CA THR A 293 10.23 -3.49 14.93
C THR A 293 10.51 -4.05 13.54
N GLY A 294 9.77 -5.08 13.17
CA GLY A 294 9.47 -5.39 11.78
C GLY A 294 8.21 -4.64 11.32
N PRO A 295 7.82 -4.66 10.04
CA PRO A 295 8.36 -5.51 8.97
C PRO A 295 8.72 -4.68 7.73
N SER A 296 9.88 -4.01 7.63
CA SER A 296 10.25 -3.38 6.35
C SER A 296 10.80 -4.44 5.38
N PHE A 297 9.92 -5.23 4.76
CA PHE A 297 10.32 -6.36 3.87
C PHE A 297 11.41 -7.22 4.51
N ASP A 298 11.11 -7.82 5.66
CA ASP A 298 12.04 -8.61 6.48
C ASP A 298 13.23 -7.85 7.09
N ASN A 299 13.27 -6.51 6.99
CA ASN A 299 14.26 -5.70 7.68
C ASN A 299 13.74 -5.22 9.05
N GLN A 300 14.60 -5.35 10.05
CA GLN A 300 14.41 -4.74 11.37
C GLN A 300 14.80 -3.27 11.30
N VAL A 301 13.91 -2.41 11.75
CA VAL A 301 14.21 -0.99 11.99
C VAL A 301 14.02 -0.68 13.47
N GLU A 302 14.80 0.27 13.97
CA GLU A 302 14.65 0.76 15.34
C GLU A 302 13.76 2.00 15.32
N VAL A 303 12.63 1.94 16.03
CA VAL A 303 11.69 3.06 16.17
C VAL A 303 11.62 3.43 17.65
N ARG A 304 11.53 4.73 17.95
CA ARG A 304 11.26 5.20 19.31
C ARG A 304 9.76 5.42 19.49
N CYS A 305 9.23 4.95 20.61
CA CYS A 305 7.84 5.14 20.96
C CYS A 305 7.66 5.39 22.44
N VAL A 306 6.59 6.10 22.79
CA VAL A 306 6.13 6.13 24.17
C VAL A 306 5.39 4.84 24.48
N SER A 307 5.78 4.18 25.57
CA SER A 307 5.13 2.97 26.03
C SER A 307 5.26 2.81 27.55
N ILE A 308 4.56 1.82 28.07
CA ILE A 308 4.71 1.31 29.43
C ILE A 308 5.15 -0.16 29.41
N ARG A 309 5.82 -0.57 28.32
CA ARG A 309 6.37 -1.91 28.17
C ARG A 309 7.26 -2.20 29.39
N PRO A 310 7.03 -3.27 30.16
CA PRO A 310 7.94 -3.63 31.25
C PRO A 310 9.32 -4.01 30.68
N THR A 311 10.38 -3.71 31.44
CA THR A 311 11.72 -4.22 31.16
C THR A 311 11.76 -5.72 31.44
N ASP A 312 12.69 -6.47 30.83
CA ASP A 312 12.81 -7.91 31.05
C ASP A 312 12.94 -8.24 32.55
N GLY A 313 12.02 -9.04 33.07
CA GLY A 313 11.95 -9.42 34.48
C GLY A 313 11.07 -8.52 35.36
N GLU A 314 10.54 -7.42 34.85
CA GLU A 314 9.59 -6.56 35.56
C GLU A 314 8.14 -7.06 35.43
N GLN A 315 7.31 -6.75 36.43
CA GLN A 315 5.87 -7.00 36.37
C GLN A 315 5.20 -6.01 35.41
N GLN A 316 4.08 -6.43 34.81
CA GLN A 316 3.27 -5.56 33.96
C GLN A 316 2.80 -4.35 34.75
N ALA A 317 3.13 -3.15 34.26
CA ALA A 317 2.66 -1.92 34.87
C ALA A 317 1.34 -1.49 34.23
N LYS A 318 0.44 -0.97 35.07
CA LYS A 318 -0.79 -0.29 34.64
C LYS A 318 -0.56 1.20 34.59
N GLY A 319 -1.26 1.87 33.69
CA GLY A 319 -1.12 3.30 33.54
C GLY A 319 -2.00 3.89 32.47
N ARG A 320 -2.07 5.22 32.49
CA ARG A 320 -2.74 6.03 31.48
C ARG A 320 -1.84 7.19 31.10
N LEU A 321 -1.67 7.40 29.81
CA LEU A 321 -0.97 8.55 29.27
C LEU A 321 -1.97 9.40 28.48
N THR A 322 -2.16 10.65 28.88
CA THR A 322 -3.18 11.55 28.32
C THR A 322 -2.53 12.78 27.69
N SER A 323 -2.87 13.08 26.44
CA SER A 323 -2.35 14.25 25.73
C SER A 323 -2.90 15.56 26.31
N PRO A 324 -2.22 16.70 26.08
CA PRO A 324 -2.89 17.98 26.10
C PRO A 324 -4.11 17.98 25.15
N PRO A 325 -5.18 18.75 25.45
CA PRO A 325 -6.27 18.92 24.52
C PRO A 325 -5.79 19.50 23.18
N PHE A 326 -6.33 18.99 22.08
CA PHE A 326 -6.07 19.51 20.75
C PHE A 326 -7.37 19.56 19.93
N ARG A 327 -7.39 20.43 18.92
CA ARG A 327 -8.55 20.59 18.03
C ARG A 327 -8.44 19.67 16.83
N ILE A 328 -9.53 18.98 16.50
CA ILE A 328 -9.65 18.25 15.23
C ILE A 328 -9.80 19.26 14.09
N THR A 329 -8.85 19.26 13.16
CA THR A 329 -8.77 20.13 11.99
C THR A 329 -8.78 19.35 10.67
N GLU A 330 -8.53 18.04 10.71
CA GLU A 330 -8.55 17.16 9.54
C GLU A 330 -9.55 16.01 9.72
N PRO A 331 -10.06 15.41 8.63
CA PRO A 331 -11.08 14.37 8.71
C PRO A 331 -10.57 13.02 9.23
N VAL A 332 -9.25 12.83 9.34
CA VAL A 332 -8.67 11.57 9.80
C VAL A 332 -7.65 11.83 10.91
N LEU A 333 -7.76 11.05 11.98
CA LEU A 333 -6.77 10.99 13.06
C LEU A 333 -6.06 9.64 12.97
N SER A 334 -4.74 9.67 12.94
CA SER A 334 -3.87 8.50 12.79
C SER A 334 -2.82 8.42 13.88
N PHE A 335 -2.37 7.21 14.15
CA PHE A 335 -1.27 6.93 15.06
C PHE A 335 -0.65 5.58 14.69
N ASN A 336 0.67 5.44 14.78
CA ASN A 336 1.29 4.13 14.58
C ASN A 336 1.40 3.45 15.94
N ALA A 337 0.68 2.34 16.07
CA ALA A 337 0.52 1.60 17.31
C ALA A 337 1.39 0.36 17.31
N ILE A 338 1.86 -0.04 18.49
CA ILE A 338 2.54 -1.31 18.72
C ILE A 338 2.01 -1.96 19.99
N GLY A 339 2.20 -3.27 20.11
CA GLY A 339 1.93 -4.02 21.32
C GLY A 339 0.71 -4.92 21.20
N THR A 340 0.36 -5.54 22.32
CA THR A 340 -0.67 -6.57 22.38
C THR A 340 -1.46 -6.48 23.68
N ASP A 341 -2.70 -6.94 23.57
CA ASP A 341 -3.62 -7.07 24.69
C ASP A 341 -4.04 -8.54 24.91
N MET A 342 -3.60 -9.46 24.03
CA MET A 342 -3.91 -10.91 23.93
C MET A 342 -5.39 -11.33 23.96
N ALA A 343 -6.33 -10.45 24.28
CA ALA A 343 -7.74 -10.77 24.41
C ALA A 343 -8.64 -10.08 23.36
N ALA A 344 -8.08 -9.45 22.31
CA ALA A 344 -8.85 -8.70 21.31
C ALA A 344 -8.39 -8.95 19.88
N TYR A 345 -9.35 -9.38 19.06
CA TYR A 345 -9.51 -8.86 17.71
C TYR A 345 -9.95 -7.37 17.79
N ASP A 346 -9.91 -6.61 16.68
CA ASP A 346 -10.08 -5.15 16.60
C ASP A 346 -11.33 -4.52 17.26
N LYS A 347 -12.26 -5.31 17.80
CA LYS A 347 -13.44 -4.85 18.53
C LYS A 347 -13.30 -5.13 20.02
N LEU A 348 -13.17 -4.08 20.82
CA LEU A 348 -13.28 -4.15 22.27
C LEU A 348 -14.77 -4.21 22.66
N PRO A 349 -15.32 -5.36 23.12
CA PRO A 349 -16.70 -5.41 23.60
C PRO A 349 -16.88 -4.65 24.93
N SER A 350 -15.78 -4.43 25.65
CA SER A 350 -15.67 -3.53 26.80
C SER A 350 -14.23 -3.00 26.88
N LEU A 351 -14.05 -1.82 27.47
CA LEU A 351 -12.73 -1.24 27.79
C LEU A 351 -12.21 -1.73 29.16
N ASP A 352 -13.02 -2.46 29.93
CA ASP A 352 -12.69 -2.88 31.29
C ASP A 352 -11.54 -3.88 31.31
N GLY A 353 -10.45 -3.52 32.00
CA GLY A 353 -9.26 -4.35 32.13
C GLY A 353 -8.47 -4.54 30.82
N ARG A 354 -8.71 -3.71 29.81
CA ARG A 354 -8.09 -3.83 28.47
C ARG A 354 -7.04 -2.75 28.25
N ASN A 355 -6.03 -3.08 27.46
CA ASN A 355 -5.18 -2.08 26.82
C ASN A 355 -5.95 -1.44 25.66
N ALA A 356 -5.90 -0.12 25.56
CA ALA A 356 -6.67 0.61 24.55
C ALA A 356 -6.05 1.97 24.20
N PHE A 357 -6.29 2.40 22.97
CA PHE A 357 -6.15 3.79 22.56
C PHE A 357 -7.53 4.44 22.55
N LEU A 358 -7.67 5.63 23.14
CA LEU A 358 -8.94 6.34 23.23
C LEU A 358 -8.82 7.74 22.63
N LEU A 359 -9.89 8.19 22.00
CA LEU A 359 -10.14 9.59 21.71
C LEU A 359 -11.33 10.03 22.53
N SER A 360 -11.13 11.02 23.40
CA SER A 360 -12.20 11.49 24.30
C SER A 360 -12.47 12.98 24.07
N ASP A 361 -13.70 13.42 24.27
CA ASP A 361 -14.03 14.84 24.31
C ASP A 361 -13.27 15.53 25.45
N ALA A 362 -12.58 16.63 25.16
CA ALA A 362 -11.72 17.29 26.15
C ALA A 362 -12.50 17.93 27.31
N LYS A 363 -13.79 18.23 27.12
CA LYS A 363 -14.65 18.90 28.12
C LYS A 363 -15.47 17.92 28.92
N THR A 364 -16.08 16.92 28.26
CA THR A 364 -17.00 15.97 28.90
C THR A 364 -16.31 14.68 29.34
N GLY A 365 -15.16 14.35 28.76
CA GLY A 365 -14.49 13.06 28.97
C GLY A 365 -15.19 11.88 28.28
N GLU A 366 -16.20 12.13 27.45
CA GLU A 366 -16.88 11.10 26.66
C GLU A 366 -15.92 10.45 25.66
N VAL A 367 -15.83 9.12 25.65
CA VAL A 367 -15.05 8.38 24.65
C VAL A 367 -15.77 8.43 23.31
N LEU A 368 -15.10 9.03 22.31
CA LEU A 368 -15.60 9.24 20.95
C LEU A 368 -15.10 8.18 19.96
N ARG A 369 -13.89 7.66 20.19
CA ARG A 369 -13.29 6.55 19.43
C ARG A 369 -12.42 5.70 20.35
N HIS A 370 -12.23 4.44 19.98
CA HIS A 370 -11.29 3.55 20.63
C HIS A 370 -10.67 2.57 19.64
N ALA A 371 -9.52 1.99 20.00
CA ALA A 371 -8.85 0.92 19.25
C ALA A 371 -8.06 0.02 20.20
N SER A 372 -7.98 -1.27 19.86
CA SER A 372 -7.07 -2.22 20.52
C SER A 372 -5.63 -2.04 20.02
N PRO A 373 -4.63 -2.44 20.83
CA PRO A 373 -3.29 -2.73 20.33
C PRO A 373 -3.34 -3.68 19.13
N PRO A 374 -2.38 -3.62 18.19
CA PRO A 374 -2.40 -4.44 16.98
C PRO A 374 -2.31 -5.95 17.22
N GLY A 375 -1.91 -6.40 18.41
CA GLY A 375 -1.81 -7.81 18.73
C GLY A 375 -0.47 -8.42 18.31
N GLU A 376 0.39 -7.64 17.66
CA GLU A 376 1.74 -8.03 17.27
C GLU A 376 2.78 -7.24 18.10
N PRO A 377 3.56 -7.91 18.97
CA PRO A 377 4.51 -7.24 19.85
C PRO A 377 5.77 -6.73 19.12
N GLY A 378 5.99 -7.16 17.88
CA GLY A 378 7.18 -6.86 17.08
C GLY A 378 6.93 -5.98 15.85
N GLY A 379 5.70 -5.46 15.66
CA GLY A 379 5.31 -4.69 14.49
C GLY A 379 4.54 -3.42 14.84
N PHE A 380 4.90 -2.30 14.21
CA PHE A 380 4.06 -1.11 14.22
C PHE A 380 3.01 -1.20 13.13
N HIS A 381 1.78 -0.83 13.49
CA HIS A 381 0.64 -0.82 12.60
C HIS A 381 -0.02 0.55 12.62
N VAL A 382 -0.30 1.10 11.45
CA VAL A 382 -1.04 2.35 11.34
C VAL A 382 -2.49 2.09 11.76
N ARG A 383 -2.97 2.85 12.74
CA ARG A 383 -4.40 2.94 13.07
C ARG A 383 -4.94 4.27 12.63
N GLN A 384 -6.14 4.26 12.07
CA GLN A 384 -6.83 5.46 11.60
C GLN A 384 -8.27 5.49 12.09
N TRP A 385 -8.74 6.66 12.49
CA TRP A 385 -10.14 6.93 12.75
C TRP A 385 -10.64 8.00 11.80
N ASN A 386 -11.76 7.73 11.13
CA ASN A 386 -12.55 8.78 10.52
C ASN A 386 -13.16 9.61 11.65
N VAL A 387 -12.77 10.88 11.73
CA VAL A 387 -13.18 11.86 12.74
C VAL A 387 -13.78 13.09 12.09
N ARG A 388 -14.25 12.97 10.84
CA ARG A 388 -14.79 14.09 10.07
C ARG A 388 -15.95 14.78 10.75
N GLU A 389 -16.79 14.03 11.45
CA GLU A 389 -17.91 14.60 12.21
C GLU A 389 -17.46 15.33 13.48
N LEU A 390 -16.19 15.18 13.87
CA LEU A 390 -15.58 15.85 15.01
C LEU A 390 -14.77 17.10 14.61
N LEU A 391 -14.77 17.51 13.33
CA LEU A 391 -14.08 18.72 12.87
C LEU A 391 -14.45 19.95 13.73
N GLY A 392 -13.44 20.62 14.25
CA GLY A 392 -13.55 21.77 15.15
C GLY A 392 -13.72 21.42 16.63
N ARG A 393 -13.98 20.15 16.98
CA ARG A 393 -14.10 19.66 18.37
C ARG A 393 -12.72 19.61 19.03
N GLU A 394 -12.69 19.89 20.33
CA GLU A 394 -11.50 19.76 21.16
C GLU A 394 -11.53 18.41 21.87
N VAL A 395 -10.44 17.65 21.75
CA VAL A 395 -10.34 16.25 22.17
C VAL A 395 -9.03 15.99 22.89
N VAL A 396 -8.95 14.88 23.61
CA VAL A 396 -7.72 14.33 24.18
C VAL A 396 -7.49 12.92 23.62
N PHE A 397 -6.23 12.59 23.36
CA PHE A 397 -5.82 11.24 23.00
C PHE A 397 -5.23 10.55 24.23
N GLU A 398 -5.59 9.29 24.44
CA GLU A 398 -5.18 8.53 25.61
C GLU A 398 -4.63 7.17 25.22
N ILE A 399 -3.53 6.77 25.87
CA ILE A 399 -3.02 5.40 25.85
C ILE A 399 -3.32 4.80 27.22
N VAL A 400 -4.06 3.70 27.23
CA VAL A 400 -4.46 3.01 28.46
C VAL A 400 -3.82 1.64 28.46
N ASN A 401 -3.04 1.37 29.50
CA ASN A 401 -2.52 0.04 29.78
C ASN A 401 -3.15 -0.46 31.08
N ASN A 402 -4.08 -1.42 30.96
CA ASN A 402 -4.92 -1.81 32.07
C ASN A 402 -5.18 -3.32 32.15
N ASN A 403 -4.41 -4.14 31.43
CA ASN A 403 -4.49 -5.59 31.53
C ASN A 403 -3.49 -6.16 32.54
N ASP A 404 -3.76 -7.40 32.96
CA ASP A 404 -2.92 -8.17 33.88
C ASP A 404 -2.17 -9.31 33.14
N PHE A 405 -2.06 -9.22 31.81
CA PHE A 405 -1.35 -10.22 31.03
C PHE A 405 0.17 -10.15 31.29
N PRO A 406 0.91 -11.24 31.03
CA PRO A 406 2.36 -11.25 31.19
C PRO A 406 3.04 -10.09 30.44
N ALA A 407 4.19 -9.67 30.97
CA ALA A 407 4.95 -8.50 30.54
C ALA A 407 5.16 -8.32 29.01
N ASN A 408 5.41 -9.41 28.30
CA ASN A 408 5.63 -9.41 26.84
C ASN A 408 4.33 -9.46 26.01
N LEU A 409 3.19 -9.65 26.68
CA LEU A 409 1.88 -9.94 26.11
C LEU A 409 0.80 -8.91 26.53
N GLY A 410 1.15 -7.95 27.38
CA GLY A 410 0.21 -7.07 28.07
C GLY A 410 0.52 -5.58 27.97
N TRP A 411 1.06 -5.10 26.84
CA TRP A 411 1.51 -3.69 26.72
C TRP A 411 1.10 -3.03 25.41
N CYS A 412 1.06 -1.69 25.39
CA CYS A 412 0.87 -0.91 24.17
C CYS A 412 1.70 0.38 24.15
N GLY A 413 1.92 0.90 22.95
CA GLY A 413 2.65 2.15 22.73
C GLY A 413 2.34 2.79 21.38
N VAL A 414 2.77 4.04 21.21
CA VAL A 414 2.68 4.78 19.94
C VAL A 414 3.97 5.53 19.65
N ASP A 415 4.35 5.61 18.39
CA ASP A 415 5.48 6.44 17.96
C ASP A 415 5.06 7.90 17.73
N ARG A 416 3.81 8.12 17.31
CA ARG A 416 3.30 9.40 16.84
C ARG A 416 1.78 9.39 16.85
N VAL A 417 1.20 10.56 17.07
CA VAL A 417 -0.21 10.87 16.84
C VAL A 417 -0.28 12.05 15.88
N PHE A 418 -1.10 11.95 14.84
CA PHE A 418 -1.18 12.97 13.80
C PHE A 418 -2.54 12.99 13.14
N GLN A 419 -2.95 14.18 12.75
CA GLN A 419 -4.11 14.41 11.91
C GLN A 419 -3.68 14.37 10.44
N GLN A 420 -4.55 13.97 9.53
CA GLN A 420 -4.21 13.91 8.11
C GLN A 420 -5.44 14.18 7.24
N SER A 421 -5.20 14.82 6.10
CA SER A 421 -6.21 14.88 5.05
C SER A 421 -6.52 13.48 4.51
N ALA A 422 -7.75 13.26 4.05
CA ALA A 422 -8.09 12.10 3.22
C ALA A 422 -7.86 12.45 1.75
N GLU A 423 -6.60 12.62 1.34
CA GLU A 423 -6.26 13.05 -0.01
C GLU A 423 -6.25 11.87 -0.99
N GLN A 424 -5.65 10.74 -0.64
CA GLN A 424 -5.56 9.56 -1.49
C GLN A 424 -5.89 8.26 -0.74
N VAL A 425 -6.56 7.33 -1.42
CA VAL A 425 -6.70 5.92 -0.97
C VAL A 425 -6.20 5.02 -2.10
N ALA A 426 -5.38 4.02 -1.76
CA ALA A 426 -4.97 2.98 -2.70
C ALA A 426 -5.91 1.78 -2.62
N VAL A 427 -6.19 1.16 -3.76
CA VAL A 427 -7.10 0.02 -3.88
C VAL A 427 -6.44 -1.04 -4.77
N VAL A 428 -6.48 -2.30 -4.34
CA VAL A 428 -5.96 -3.45 -5.08
C VAL A 428 -7.02 -4.55 -5.20
N PRO A 429 -7.08 -5.32 -6.30
CA PRO A 429 -8.00 -6.44 -6.38
C PRO A 429 -7.48 -7.67 -5.62
N ALA A 430 -6.17 -7.77 -5.40
CA ALA A 430 -5.52 -8.74 -4.52
C ALA A 430 -4.32 -8.08 -3.82
N SER A 431 -4.04 -8.51 -2.60
CA SER A 431 -2.97 -7.96 -1.77
C SER A 431 -1.89 -9.00 -1.46
N ALA A 432 -0.64 -8.69 -1.78
CA ALA A 432 0.50 -9.49 -1.32
C ALA A 432 0.67 -9.37 0.20
N GLY A 433 1.33 -10.35 0.83
CA GLY A 433 1.65 -10.33 2.26
C GLY A 433 2.82 -9.40 2.62
N ASN A 434 3.27 -9.51 3.87
CA ASN A 434 4.25 -8.59 4.45
C ASN A 434 5.69 -8.76 3.96
N HIS A 435 5.99 -9.85 3.24
CA HIS A 435 7.34 -10.14 2.74
C HIS A 435 7.68 -9.42 1.42
N GLY A 436 6.72 -8.68 0.86
CA GLY A 436 6.95 -7.81 -0.29
C GLY A 436 6.04 -8.04 -1.48
N PRO A 437 6.23 -7.28 -2.57
CA PRO A 437 5.58 -7.56 -3.84
C PRO A 437 5.80 -9.04 -4.21
N GLY A 438 4.72 -9.80 -4.44
CA GLY A 438 4.76 -11.21 -4.81
C GLY A 438 4.72 -12.23 -3.68
N SER A 439 4.66 -11.79 -2.42
CA SER A 439 4.53 -12.68 -1.26
C SER A 439 3.11 -13.22 -1.09
N TYR A 440 2.55 -13.84 -2.13
CA TYR A 440 1.17 -14.35 -2.16
C TYR A 440 1.04 -15.78 -1.62
N ASP A 441 2.15 -16.43 -1.28
CA ASP A 441 2.21 -17.74 -0.62
C ASP A 441 2.24 -17.64 0.91
N THR A 442 2.12 -16.42 1.44
CA THR A 442 2.19 -16.13 2.87
C THR A 442 0.78 -16.10 3.48
N TRP A 443 0.70 -16.30 4.80
CA TRP A 443 -0.57 -16.46 5.51
C TRP A 443 -1.39 -15.17 5.60
N ASP A 444 -0.75 -14.03 5.32
CA ASP A 444 -1.27 -12.67 5.45
C ASP A 444 -1.48 -11.97 4.08
N ALA A 445 -1.41 -12.75 2.99
CA ALA A 445 -1.79 -12.31 1.66
C ALA A 445 -3.28 -12.57 1.39
N ASP A 446 -3.94 -11.62 0.72
CA ASP A 446 -5.32 -11.75 0.28
C ASP A 446 -5.38 -11.92 -1.24
N SER A 447 -5.86 -13.08 -1.69
CA SER A 447 -6.16 -13.27 -3.11
C SER A 447 -7.36 -12.42 -3.53
N ARG A 448 -7.71 -12.45 -4.80
CA ARG A 448 -8.91 -11.79 -5.34
C ARG A 448 -10.21 -12.21 -4.65
N GLU A 449 -10.27 -13.45 -4.17
CA GLU A 449 -11.43 -14.06 -3.49
C GLU A 449 -12.75 -13.78 -4.23
N HIS A 450 -12.80 -14.08 -5.54
CA HIS A 450 -13.96 -13.83 -6.39
C HIS A 450 -14.37 -12.35 -6.49
N GLY A 451 -13.46 -11.42 -6.17
CA GLY A 451 -13.70 -9.97 -6.09
C GLY A 451 -14.02 -9.46 -4.69
N ALA A 452 -14.14 -10.33 -3.67
CA ALA A 452 -14.44 -9.91 -2.30
C ALA A 452 -13.36 -8.98 -1.73
N THR A 453 -12.08 -9.28 -1.99
CA THR A 453 -10.95 -8.44 -1.56
C THR A 453 -11.04 -7.06 -2.20
N TYR A 454 -11.35 -6.99 -3.49
CA TYR A 454 -11.48 -5.71 -4.19
C TYR A 454 -12.63 -4.86 -3.65
N VAL A 455 -13.78 -5.48 -3.38
CA VAL A 455 -14.92 -4.82 -2.74
C VAL A 455 -14.54 -4.30 -1.36
N SER A 456 -13.83 -5.12 -0.57
CA SER A 456 -13.31 -4.74 0.75
C SER A 456 -12.41 -3.49 0.66
N GLN A 457 -11.49 -3.43 -0.30
CA GLN A 457 -10.67 -2.22 -0.52
C GLN A 457 -11.52 -1.00 -0.87
N PHE A 458 -12.55 -1.17 -1.71
CA PHE A 458 -13.45 -0.10 -2.07
C PHE A 458 -14.28 0.42 -0.90
N THR A 459 -14.53 -0.36 0.14
CA THR A 459 -15.23 0.14 1.35
C THR A 459 -14.53 1.35 1.94
N GLY A 460 -13.19 1.38 1.95
CA GLY A 460 -12.43 2.54 2.41
C GLY A 460 -12.64 3.78 1.54
N VAL A 461 -12.95 3.64 0.25
CA VAL A 461 -13.30 4.79 -0.60
C VAL A 461 -14.61 5.44 -0.12
N PHE A 462 -15.59 4.62 0.28
CA PHE A 462 -16.87 5.10 0.83
C PHE A 462 -16.70 5.67 2.24
N ASP A 463 -15.83 5.06 3.05
CA ASP A 463 -15.60 5.50 4.43
C ASP A 463 -14.79 6.80 4.48
N TRP A 464 -13.72 6.90 3.69
CA TRP A 464 -12.80 8.04 3.73
C TRP A 464 -13.25 9.20 2.83
N GLU A 465 -14.01 8.92 1.77
CA GLU A 465 -14.38 9.86 0.71
C GLU A 465 -13.19 10.75 0.27
N PRO A 466 -12.13 10.15 -0.30
CA PRO A 466 -10.88 10.85 -0.57
C PRO A 466 -10.98 11.79 -1.77
N GLU A 467 -10.00 12.69 -1.94
CA GLU A 467 -9.88 13.49 -3.17
C GLU A 467 -9.46 12.62 -4.38
N PHE A 468 -8.61 11.62 -4.15
CA PHE A 468 -8.07 10.71 -5.14
C PHE A 468 -8.23 9.24 -4.71
N VAL A 469 -8.58 8.39 -5.66
CA VAL A 469 -8.53 6.93 -5.51
C VAL A 469 -7.54 6.41 -6.54
N GLN A 470 -6.56 5.62 -6.10
CA GLN A 470 -5.58 5.00 -6.99
C GLN A 470 -5.78 3.49 -7.01
N ILE A 471 -6.27 2.96 -8.12
CA ILE A 471 -6.39 1.52 -8.32
C ILE A 471 -5.06 1.00 -8.88
N CYS A 472 -4.54 -0.08 -8.31
CA CYS A 472 -3.34 -0.79 -8.75
C CYS A 472 -3.76 -2.21 -9.16
N ALA A 473 -3.66 -2.62 -10.43
CA ALA A 473 -3.14 -1.92 -11.62
C ALA A 473 -3.74 -2.39 -12.97
N TRP A 474 -3.31 -1.77 -14.08
CA TRP A 474 -3.67 -2.11 -15.45
C TRP A 474 -2.44 -2.30 -16.32
N ASN A 475 -2.35 -3.47 -16.98
CA ASN A 475 -1.23 -3.87 -17.83
C ASN A 475 0.03 -4.16 -16.99
N GLU A 476 -0.11 -4.83 -15.85
CA GLU A 476 0.99 -5.26 -14.99
C GLU A 476 1.15 -6.79 -15.04
N PHE A 477 1.30 -7.38 -16.24
CA PHE A 477 1.38 -8.84 -16.47
C PHE A 477 2.76 -9.47 -16.16
N GLY A 478 3.39 -9.09 -15.05
CA GLY A 478 4.72 -9.57 -14.67
C GLY A 478 4.83 -9.92 -13.19
N ALA A 479 5.68 -10.91 -12.88
CA ALA A 479 6.12 -11.11 -11.52
C ALA A 479 6.93 -9.89 -11.04
N PRO A 480 6.83 -9.49 -9.77
CA PRO A 480 6.16 -10.23 -8.69
C PRO A 480 4.68 -9.89 -8.46
N ASP A 481 4.14 -8.84 -9.09
CA ASP A 481 2.77 -8.37 -8.85
C ASP A 481 1.68 -9.30 -9.45
N GLN A 482 2.11 -10.23 -10.31
CA GLN A 482 1.30 -11.35 -10.80
C GLN A 482 1.88 -12.68 -10.36
N PHE A 483 1.26 -13.31 -9.37
CA PHE A 483 1.66 -14.62 -8.87
C PHE A 483 0.79 -15.75 -9.43
N SER A 484 -0.52 -15.51 -9.54
CA SER A 484 -1.47 -16.41 -10.19
C SER A 484 -2.72 -15.65 -10.60
N THR A 485 -3.65 -16.29 -11.31
CA THR A 485 -4.93 -15.66 -11.68
C THR A 485 -5.72 -15.16 -10.46
N ALA A 486 -5.66 -15.88 -9.33
CA ALA A 486 -6.26 -15.47 -8.07
C ALA A 486 -5.39 -14.48 -7.27
N ALA A 487 -4.08 -14.49 -7.46
CA ALA A 487 -3.12 -13.69 -6.71
C ALA A 487 -2.42 -12.70 -7.63
N SER A 488 -3.19 -11.74 -8.11
CA SER A 488 -2.77 -10.77 -9.13
C SER A 488 -3.51 -9.46 -8.91
N ASN A 489 -2.79 -8.35 -9.04
CA ASN A 489 -3.36 -7.01 -8.90
C ASN A 489 -3.91 -6.45 -10.24
N ASP A 490 -3.81 -7.17 -11.35
CA ASP A 490 -4.20 -6.63 -12.67
C ASP A 490 -5.72 -6.67 -12.87
N ILE A 491 -6.32 -5.74 -13.62
CA ILE A 491 -7.76 -5.80 -13.92
C ILE A 491 -8.07 -5.74 -15.42
N GLU A 492 -7.05 -5.73 -16.28
CA GLU A 492 -7.23 -5.77 -17.72
C GLU A 492 -8.01 -7.04 -18.11
N PRO A 493 -8.98 -6.95 -19.04
CA PRO A 493 -9.69 -8.13 -19.49
C PRO A 493 -8.77 -9.23 -20.06
N THR A 494 -8.98 -10.46 -19.62
CA THR A 494 -8.20 -11.64 -20.03
C THR A 494 -9.03 -12.67 -20.77
N VAL A 495 -8.38 -13.53 -21.56
CA VAL A 495 -9.02 -14.69 -22.19
C VAL A 495 -9.42 -15.68 -21.11
N VAL A 496 -10.58 -16.31 -21.29
CA VAL A 496 -11.06 -17.39 -20.42
C VAL A 496 -11.38 -18.59 -21.28
N THR A 497 -10.59 -19.66 -21.14
CA THR A 497 -10.82 -20.93 -21.83
C THR A 497 -11.38 -21.98 -20.89
N ARG A 498 -11.22 -21.83 -19.57
CA ARG A 498 -11.73 -22.74 -18.55
C ARG A 498 -12.27 -21.98 -17.34
N LEU A 499 -13.59 -21.84 -17.25
CA LEU A 499 -14.27 -21.35 -16.05
C LEU A 499 -14.28 -22.43 -14.96
N LYS A 500 -13.53 -22.23 -13.86
CA LYS A 500 -13.60 -23.07 -12.64
C LYS A 500 -13.24 -22.30 -11.34
N GLY A 501 -13.78 -21.10 -11.14
CA GLY A 501 -13.59 -20.33 -9.89
C GLY A 501 -12.11 -20.02 -9.65
N LYS A 502 -11.58 -20.34 -8.46
CA LYS A 502 -10.15 -20.16 -8.12
C LYS A 502 -9.17 -20.87 -9.08
N ASN A 503 -9.64 -21.83 -9.89
CA ASN A 503 -8.84 -22.53 -10.90
C ASN A 503 -9.07 -22.00 -12.33
N SER A 504 -9.60 -20.79 -12.48
CA SER A 504 -9.78 -20.13 -13.76
C SER A 504 -8.43 -19.75 -14.39
N ASP A 505 -8.36 -19.78 -15.71
CA ASP A 505 -7.20 -19.35 -16.51
C ASP A 505 -7.21 -17.85 -16.85
N GLY A 506 -8.21 -17.12 -16.36
CA GLY A 506 -8.39 -15.69 -16.52
C GLY A 506 -9.69 -15.21 -15.86
N TRP A 507 -10.08 -13.97 -16.12
CA TRP A 507 -11.25 -13.32 -15.52
C TRP A 507 -12.16 -12.60 -16.52
N GLY A 508 -11.88 -12.65 -17.82
CA GLY A 508 -12.75 -12.02 -18.80
C GLY A 508 -12.89 -10.53 -18.51
N TYR A 509 -14.10 -9.99 -18.61
CA TYR A 509 -14.40 -8.61 -18.26
C TYR A 509 -14.74 -8.39 -16.77
N TYR A 510 -14.70 -9.43 -15.94
CA TYR A 510 -15.29 -9.39 -14.60
C TYR A 510 -14.78 -8.24 -13.73
N TYR A 511 -13.47 -8.03 -13.65
CA TYR A 511 -12.90 -6.94 -12.84
C TYR A 511 -13.13 -5.56 -13.43
N LEU A 512 -13.19 -5.44 -14.77
CA LEU A 512 -13.54 -4.17 -15.41
C LEU A 512 -15.00 -3.80 -15.11
N ASP A 513 -15.91 -4.77 -15.20
CA ASP A 513 -17.33 -4.60 -14.89
C ASP A 513 -17.55 -4.28 -13.41
N LEU A 514 -16.87 -5.00 -12.51
CA LEU A 514 -16.91 -4.77 -11.07
C LEU A 514 -16.34 -3.39 -10.71
N THR A 515 -15.23 -2.98 -11.32
CA THR A 515 -14.67 -1.62 -11.14
C THR A 515 -15.70 -0.56 -11.50
N ARG A 516 -16.38 -0.74 -12.64
CA ARG A 516 -17.41 0.20 -13.08
C ARG A 516 -18.57 0.27 -12.09
N ASP A 517 -19.09 -0.87 -11.66
CA ASP A 517 -20.22 -0.93 -10.72
C ASP A 517 -19.88 -0.23 -9.40
N LEU A 518 -18.71 -0.52 -8.83
CA LEU A 518 -18.22 0.13 -7.60
C LEU A 518 -18.10 1.66 -7.77
N ILE A 519 -17.57 2.13 -8.90
CA ILE A 519 -17.45 3.55 -9.22
C ILE A 519 -18.83 4.20 -9.40
N ASP A 520 -19.74 3.55 -10.12
CA ASP A 520 -21.09 4.05 -10.39
C ASP A 520 -21.89 4.14 -9.08
N GLN A 521 -21.79 3.14 -8.20
CA GLN A 521 -22.42 3.16 -6.87
C GLN A 521 -21.85 4.28 -5.99
N TYR A 522 -20.52 4.45 -5.97
CA TYR A 522 -19.88 5.54 -5.22
C TYR A 522 -20.37 6.91 -5.70
N ARG A 523 -20.41 7.10 -7.02
CA ARG A 523 -20.88 8.34 -7.65
C ARG A 523 -22.37 8.59 -7.48
N ALA A 524 -23.18 7.54 -7.36
CA ALA A 524 -24.60 7.63 -7.04
C ALA A 524 -24.86 8.00 -5.56
N GLY A 525 -23.82 8.04 -4.72
CA GLY A 525 -23.95 8.38 -3.31
C GLY A 525 -24.50 7.22 -2.47
N ALA A 526 -24.30 5.97 -2.90
CA ALA A 526 -24.66 4.81 -2.10
C ALA A 526 -23.98 4.85 -0.72
N GLU A 527 -24.57 4.19 0.28
CA GLU A 527 -23.97 4.14 1.63
C GLU A 527 -22.77 3.20 1.69
N PHE A 528 -22.83 2.08 0.97
CA PHE A 528 -21.81 1.05 0.95
C PHE A 528 -21.92 0.23 -0.36
N PRO A 529 -20.82 -0.36 -0.86
CA PRO A 529 -20.86 -1.27 -2.00
C PRO A 529 -21.82 -2.44 -1.78
N ASP A 530 -22.85 -2.56 -2.63
CA ASP A 530 -23.71 -3.74 -2.70
C ASP A 530 -23.54 -4.38 -4.07
N VAL A 531 -22.69 -5.40 -4.14
CA VAL A 531 -22.35 -6.08 -5.39
C VAL A 531 -22.62 -7.57 -5.28
N LYS A 532 -23.09 -8.17 -6.38
CA LYS A 532 -23.21 -9.61 -6.50
C LYS A 532 -21.95 -10.18 -7.13
N LEU A 533 -21.15 -10.89 -6.32
CA LEU A 533 -19.93 -11.52 -6.79
C LEU A 533 -20.23 -12.73 -7.70
N ASP A 534 -19.42 -12.89 -8.74
CA ASP A 534 -19.48 -14.02 -9.66
C ASP A 534 -18.41 -15.06 -9.32
N LEU A 535 -18.84 -16.12 -8.63
CA LEU A 535 -17.97 -17.19 -8.14
C LEU A 535 -17.32 -18.03 -9.26
N ARG A 536 -17.65 -17.78 -10.53
CA ARG A 536 -17.01 -18.45 -11.68
C ARG A 536 -15.60 -17.93 -11.94
N TYR A 537 -15.32 -16.68 -11.57
CA TYR A 537 -14.04 -16.00 -11.72
C TYR A 537 -13.22 -16.10 -10.44
N PRO A 538 -11.88 -16.02 -10.50
CA PRO A 538 -11.01 -16.24 -9.34
C PRO A 538 -11.16 -15.19 -8.25
#